data_AF-A0A0L1M494-F1
#
_entry.id   AF-A0A0L1M494-F1
#
_cell.length_a   1.000
_cell.length_b   1.000
_cell.length_c   1.000
_cell.angle_alpha   90.00
_cell.angle_beta   90.00
_cell.angle_gamma   90.00
#
_symmetry.space_group_name_H-M   'P 1'
#
loop_
_entity.id
_entity.type
_entity.pdbx_description
1 polymer ?
#
loop_
_entity_poly.entity_id
_entity_poly.type
_entity_poly.pdbx_seq_one_letter_code
_entity_poly.pdbx_strand_id
1 'polypeptide(L)'
;MDGMSLLTVTVLAVFVGFEVVSKVSSTLHTPLMSGANAIHGIILVGAIIVAGQAAEPWLLALALLAVVLATANLVGGFVVTDRMLHMFGRKGPARAGRKGEQP
;
A
#
# COMPACT_ATOMS: atom_id res chain seq x y z
N MET A 1 -11.94 14.77 18.94
CA MET A 1 -11.19 13.86 19.81
C MET A 1 -10.22 14.70 20.61
N ASP A 2 -10.13 14.50 21.92
CA ASP A 2 -9.12 15.19 22.73
C ASP A 2 -7.71 14.60 22.47
N GLY A 3 -6.67 15.32 22.92
CA GLY A 3 -5.29 14.91 22.72
C GLY A 3 -4.94 13.59 23.41
N MET A 4 -5.56 13.30 24.56
CA MET A 4 -5.38 12.04 25.28
C MET A 4 -5.93 10.86 24.46
N SER A 5 -7.11 11.02 23.86
CA SER A 5 -7.73 10.03 22.98
C SER A 5 -6.88 9.76 21.74
N LEU A 6 -6.33 10.80 21.10
CA LEU A 6 -5.44 10.63 19.95
C LEU A 6 -4.16 9.88 20.33
N LEU A 7 -3.58 10.20 21.50
CA LEU A 7 -2.40 9.50 22.01
C LEU A 7 -2.71 8.03 22.32
N THR A 8 -3.83 7.75 22.98
CA THR A 8 -4.29 6.38 23.26
C THR A 8 -4.48 5.60 21.98
N VAL A 9 -5.17 6.15 20.98
CA VAL A 9 -5.36 5.51 19.67
C VAL A 9 -4.03 5.26 18.98
N THR A 10 -3.12 6.24 18.99
CA THR A 10 -1.80 6.12 18.36
C THR A 10 -0.97 5.01 19.00
N VAL A 11 -0.89 4.97 20.33
CA VAL A 11 -0.13 3.95 21.06
C VAL A 11 -0.73 2.56 20.82
N LEU A 12 -2.05 2.40 20.94
CA LEU A 12 -2.70 1.11 20.70
C LEU A 12 -2.56 0.66 19.24
N ALA A 13 -2.64 1.57 18.27
CA ALA A 13 -2.42 1.25 16.86
C ALA A 13 -0.99 0.76 16.59
N VAL A 14 0.02 1.34 17.24
CA VAL A 14 1.41 0.86 17.14
C VAL A 14 1.54 -0.56 17.70
N PHE A 15 0.96 -0.85 18.86
CA PHE A 15 0.95 -2.21 19.43
C PHE A 15 0.27 -3.20 18.49
N VAL A 16 -0.88 -2.85 17.92
CA VAL A 16 -1.58 -3.69 16.93
C VAL A 16 -0.71 -3.92 15.70
N GLY A 17 -0.08 -2.87 15.17
CA GLY A 17 0.82 -2.99 14.02
C GLY A 17 1.99 -3.93 14.28
N PHE A 18 2.63 -3.81 15.45
CA PHE A 18 3.72 -4.70 15.86
C PHE A 18 3.27 -6.16 15.97
N GLU A 19 2.14 -6.43 16.63
CA GLU A 19 1.63 -7.78 16.85
C GLU A 19 1.24 -8.47 15.54
N VAL A 20 0.65 -7.72 14.61
CA VAL A 20 0.24 -8.23 13.29
C VAL A 20 1.46 -8.51 12.41
N VAL A 21 2.40 -7.57 12.30
CA VAL A 21 3.59 -7.71 11.46
C VAL A 21 4.52 -8.82 11.98
N SER A 22 4.63 -9.01 13.29
CA SER A 22 5.49 -10.06 13.88
C SER A 22 5.03 -11.49 13.56
N LYS A 23 3.79 -11.67 13.10
CA LYS A 23 3.19 -12.99 12.81
C LYS A 23 3.11 -13.34 11.33
N VAL A 24 3.67 -12.50 10.46
CA VAL A 24 3.69 -12.76 9.02
C VAL A 24 4.75 -13.82 8.66
N SER A 25 4.45 -14.69 7.69
CA SER A 25 5.43 -15.66 7.18
C SER A 25 6.58 -14.96 6.44
N SER A 26 7.79 -15.53 6.51
CA SER A 26 8.98 -14.99 5.84
C SER A 26 8.82 -14.84 4.33
N THR A 27 8.00 -15.69 3.70
CA THR A 27 7.73 -15.61 2.25
C THR A 27 6.95 -14.34 1.88
N LEU A 28 6.23 -13.74 2.84
CA LEU A 28 5.40 -12.56 2.62
C LEU A 28 6.08 -11.25 3.03
N HIS A 29 7.33 -11.24 3.50
CA HIS A 29 8.00 -10.00 3.92
C HIS A 29 8.09 -8.95 2.79
N THR A 30 8.43 -9.38 1.57
CA THR A 30 8.54 -8.47 0.42
C THR A 30 7.16 -7.96 -0.07
N PRO A 31 6.14 -8.81 -0.24
CA PRO A 31 4.78 -8.33 -0.48
C PRO A 31 4.24 -7.43 0.64
N LEU A 32 4.53 -7.74 1.90
CA LEU A 32 4.11 -6.94 3.06
C LEU A 32 4.76 -5.56 3.04
N MET A 33 6.06 -5.49 2.73
CA MET A 33 6.77 -4.22 2.59
C MET A 33 6.14 -3.35 1.49
N SER A 34 5.79 -3.95 0.34
CA SER A 34 5.07 -3.25 -0.74
C SER A 34 3.67 -2.82 -0.29
N GLY A 35 2.94 -3.69 0.41
CA GLY A 35 1.59 -3.40 0.91
C GLY A 35 1.57 -2.26 1.93
N ALA A 36 2.54 -2.21 2.84
CA ALA A 36 2.70 -1.09 3.78
C ALA A 36 2.95 0.25 3.04
N ASN A 37 3.75 0.22 1.96
CA ASN A 37 3.94 1.36 1.07
C ASN A 37 2.71 1.69 0.20
N ALA A 38 1.72 0.80 0.05
CA ALA A 38 0.44 1.16 -0.54
C ALA A 38 -0.47 1.85 0.50
N ILE A 39 -0.53 1.30 1.71
CA ILE A 39 -1.42 1.76 2.79
C ILE A 39 -1.04 3.17 3.27
N HIS A 40 0.24 3.49 3.39
CA HIS A 40 0.66 4.84 3.78
C HIS A 40 0.27 5.92 2.74
N GLY A 41 -0.21 5.51 1.56
CA GLY A 41 -0.77 6.40 0.53
C GLY A 41 -2.01 7.17 1.01
N ILE A 42 -2.53 6.86 2.20
CA ILE A 42 -3.54 7.66 2.91
C ILE A 42 -3.17 9.15 3.03
N ILE A 43 -1.89 9.50 2.89
CA ILE A 43 -1.42 10.89 2.73
C ILE A 43 -2.19 11.67 1.65
N LEU A 44 -2.77 10.98 0.66
CA LEU A 44 -3.64 11.58 -0.36
C LEU A 44 -4.82 12.34 0.26
N VAL A 45 -5.42 11.83 1.34
CA VAL A 45 -6.53 12.51 2.03
C VAL A 45 -6.05 13.83 2.61
N GLY A 46 -4.86 13.85 3.24
CA GLY A 46 -4.24 15.07 3.74
C GLY A 46 -3.94 16.07 2.61
N ALA A 47 -3.39 15.60 1.50
CA ALA A 47 -3.08 16.43 0.34
C ALA A 47 -4.34 17.08 -0.26
N ILE A 48 -5.46 16.34 -0.35
CA ILE A 48 -6.74 16.87 -0.83
C ILE A 48 -7.29 17.93 0.12
N ILE A 49 -7.23 17.70 1.44
CA ILE A 49 -7.67 18.69 2.45
C ILE A 49 -6.86 19.98 2.32
N VAL A 50 -5.52 19.87 2.20
CA VAL A 50 -4.63 21.03 2.03
C VAL A 50 -4.93 21.76 0.71
N ALA A 51 -5.13 21.03 -0.38
CA ALA A 51 -5.49 21.63 -1.67
C ALA A 51 -6.81 22.40 -1.60
N GLY A 52 -7.81 21.87 -0.88
CA GLY A 52 -9.09 22.54 -0.67
C GLY A 52 -9.03 23.82 0.17
N GLN A 53 -7.92 24.04 0.88
CA GLN A 53 -7.68 25.23 1.72
C GLN A 53 -6.69 26.22 1.10
N ALA A 54 -6.13 25.91 -0.07
CA ALA A 54 -5.12 26.74 -0.71
C ALA A 54 -5.74 28.01 -1.31
N ALA A 55 -5.46 29.17 -0.71
CA ALA A 55 -5.95 30.47 -1.16
C ALA A 55 -5.07 31.11 -2.25
N GLU A 56 -3.75 30.91 -2.17
CA GLU A 56 -2.81 31.51 -3.12
C GLU A 56 -2.53 30.58 -4.31
N PRO A 57 -2.38 31.12 -5.54
CA PRO A 57 -2.14 30.30 -6.74
C PRO A 57 -0.91 29.39 -6.65
N TRP A 58 0.16 29.84 -6.00
CA TRP A 58 1.39 29.05 -5.84
C TRP A 58 1.22 27.91 -4.82
N LEU A 59 0.44 28.13 -3.76
CA LEU A 59 0.07 27.11 -2.78
C LEU A 59 -0.83 26.05 -3.43
N LEU A 60 -1.76 26.47 -4.28
CA LEU A 60 -2.63 25.56 -5.03
C LEU A 60 -1.81 24.69 -6.00
N ALA A 61 -0.83 25.26 -6.70
CA ALA A 61 0.06 24.51 -7.58
C ALA A 61 0.87 23.44 -6.82
N LEU A 62 1.42 23.79 -5.65
CA LEU A 62 2.14 22.84 -4.80
C LEU A 62 1.20 21.75 -4.24
N ALA A 63 0.00 22.12 -3.82
CA ALA A 63 -0.97 21.16 -3.29
C ALA A 63 -1.46 20.20 -4.39
N LEU A 64 -1.64 20.69 -5.63
CA LEU A 64 -1.96 19.86 -6.78
C LEU A 64 -0.83 18.86 -7.10
N LEU A 65 0.43 19.31 -7.04
CA LEU A 65 1.58 18.41 -7.20
C LEU A 65 1.61 17.36 -6.08
N ALA A 66 1.34 17.74 -4.83
CA ALA A 66 1.26 16.81 -3.71
C ALA A 66 0.16 15.75 -3.92
N VAL A 67 -1.01 16.14 -4.43
CA VAL A 67 -2.11 15.22 -4.75
C VAL A 67 -1.69 14.23 -5.85
N VAL A 68 -1.03 14.68 -6.92
CA VAL A 68 -0.54 13.80 -8.00
C VAL A 68 0.47 12.80 -7.45
N LEU A 69 1.47 13.26 -6.68
CA LEU A 69 2.49 12.39 -6.09
C LEU A 69 1.89 11.38 -5.10
N ALA A 70 0.96 11.81 -4.25
CA ALA A 70 0.27 10.93 -3.32
C ALA A 70 -0.58 9.89 -4.05
N THR A 71 -1.25 10.27 -5.13
CA THR A 71 -2.04 9.35 -5.97
C THR A 71 -1.14 8.32 -6.65
N ALA A 72 0.00 8.76 -7.21
CA ALA A 72 0.96 7.86 -7.83
C ALA A 72 1.54 6.84 -6.83
N ASN A 73 1.86 7.28 -5.61
CA ASN A 73 2.34 6.40 -4.54
C ASN A 73 1.27 5.38 -4.12
N LEU A 74 0.03 5.82 -3.91
CA LEU A 74 -1.10 4.96 -3.56
C LEU A 74 -1.36 3.90 -4.65
N VAL A 75 -1.60 4.35 -5.88
CA VAL A 75 -1.94 3.45 -7.00
C VAL A 75 -0.77 2.55 -7.36
N GLY A 76 0.44 3.09 -7.46
CA GLY A 76 1.65 2.33 -7.76
C GLY A 76 1.92 1.26 -6.69
N GLY A 77 1.74 1.62 -5.40
CA GLY A 77 1.87 0.69 -4.29
C GLY A 77 0.87 -0.48 -4.39
N PHE A 78 -0.40 -0.20 -4.68
CA PHE A 78 -1.41 -1.26 -4.83
C PHE A 78 -1.18 -2.16 -6.04
N VAL A 79 -0.82 -1.58 -7.21
CA VAL A 79 -0.52 -2.35 -8.43
C VAL A 79 0.68 -3.27 -8.24
N VAL A 80 1.76 -2.78 -7.62
CA VAL A 80 2.95 -3.60 -7.36
C VAL A 80 2.63 -4.71 -6.36
N THR A 81 1.91 -4.39 -5.29
CA THR A 81 1.51 -5.36 -4.27
C THR A 81 0.62 -6.46 -4.84
N ASP A 82 -0.37 -6.10 -5.68
CA ASP A 82 -1.23 -7.06 -6.36
C ASP A 82 -0.42 -8.02 -7.25
N ARG A 83 0.50 -7.48 -8.05
CA ARG A 83 1.40 -8.29 -8.88
C ARG A 83 2.27 -9.24 -8.06
N MET A 84 2.76 -8.80 -6.90
CA MET A 84 3.52 -9.65 -5.97
C MET A 84 2.65 -10.76 -5.38
N LEU A 85 1.43 -10.45 -4.97
CA LEU A 85 0.50 -11.44 -4.38
C LEU A 85 0.01 -12.46 -5.42
N HIS A 86 -0.14 -12.06 -6.68
CA HIS A 86 -0.50 -12.97 -7.77
C HIS A 86 0.55 -14.08 -7.98
N MET A 87 1.81 -13.88 -7.56
CA MET A 87 2.86 -14.90 -7.62
C MET A 87 2.70 -16.01 -6.57
N PHE A 88 1.85 -15.81 -5.55
CA PHE A 88 1.48 -16.82 -4.54
C PHE A 88 0.25 -17.63 -4.95
N GLY A 89 -0.51 -17.16 -5.93
CA GLY A 89 -1.58 -17.94 -6.54
C GLY A 89 -0.99 -19.16 -7.22
N ARG A 90 -1.51 -20.36 -6.91
CA ARG A 90 -1.14 -21.60 -7.61
C ARG A 90 -1.24 -21.34 -9.11
N LYS A 91 -0.12 -21.48 -9.85
CA LYS A 91 -0.20 -21.84 -11.26
C LYS A 91 -1.09 -23.08 -11.31
N GLY A 92 -2.33 -22.94 -11.80
CA GLY A 92 -3.09 -24.08 -12.30
C GLY A 92 -2.17 -24.88 -13.22
N PRO A 93 -2.28 -26.22 -13.26
CA PRO A 93 -1.27 -27.10 -13.83
C PRO A 93 -0.97 -26.67 -15.27
N ALA A 94 0.13 -25.94 -15.45
CA ALA A 94 0.64 -25.57 -16.75
C ALA A 94 1.29 -26.84 -17.33
N ARG A 95 0.42 -27.69 -17.88
CA ARG A 95 0.71 -28.60 -18.99
C ARG A 95 1.97 -29.45 -18.82
N ALA A 96 2.01 -30.25 -17.75
CA ALA A 96 2.74 -31.50 -17.80
C ALA A 96 1.95 -32.48 -18.69
N GLY A 97 2.35 -32.65 -19.95
CA GLY A 97 1.83 -33.73 -20.78
C GLY A 97 1.84 -33.52 -22.29
N ARG A 98 2.61 -34.39 -22.95
CA ARG A 98 2.58 -34.82 -24.36
C ARG A 98 3.44 -34.04 -25.36
N LYS A 99 4.68 -34.50 -25.46
CA LYS A 99 5.18 -35.18 -26.68
C LYS A 99 6.30 -36.14 -26.28
N GLY A 100 5.90 -37.28 -25.75
CA GLY A 100 6.69 -38.49 -25.86
C GLY A 100 6.46 -39.07 -27.25
N GLU A 101 7.55 -39.52 -27.85
CA GLU A 101 7.69 -40.71 -28.70
C GLU A 101 6.54 -41.08 -29.64
N GLN A 102 6.78 -40.98 -30.95
CA GLN A 102 6.23 -41.88 -31.98
C GLN A 102 7.16 -41.87 -33.21
N PRO A 103 7.16 -42.94 -34.01
CA PRO A 103 7.62 -44.30 -33.74
C PRO A 103 8.98 -44.60 -34.41
#